data_AF-A0A848LNZ4-F1
#
_entry.id   AF-A0A848LNZ4-F1
#
_cell.length_a   1.000
_cell.length_b   1.000
_cell.length_c   1.000
_cell.angle_alpha   90.00
_cell.angle_beta   90.00
_cell.angle_gamma   90.00
#
_symmetry.space_group_name_H-M   'P 1'
#
loop_
_entity.id
_entity.type
_entity.pdbx_description
1 polymer ?
#
loop_
_entity_poly.entity_id
_entity_poly.type
_entity_poly.pdbx_seq_one_letter_code
_entity_poly.pdbx_strand_id
1 'polypeptide(L)'
;MLGRESVAWRGPGTPLVFAAGVPRMKRLSIEGPLVWMYERNHDVLARESRADFERRLGPPHGTDPEGDGLGPTDWWAWRADCGLTLVVLRRERAGDFHVFTGEHEVDHALAHLGWWSREVVWRVDEGRPLMKNGWAVYRQDDTGNRHDVTVMPARGHAECLARLLEARAHKQWYAIEARGTPPPPPMPKPREGWAVIRQDEHGNRAEVVVHPSEEIARKLARAYDAEPRHKQTYFVVPVPPGA
;
A
#
# COMPACT_ATOMS: atom_id res chain seq x y z
N MET A 1 49.44 -39.63 -32.99
CA MET A 1 49.07 -38.22 -32.75
C MET A 1 47.56 -38.15 -32.65
N LEU A 2 47.00 -38.08 -31.44
CA LEU A 2 45.57 -37.89 -31.20
C LEU A 2 45.45 -36.61 -30.37
N GLY A 3 44.88 -35.56 -30.96
CA GLY A 3 44.66 -34.27 -30.32
C GLY A 3 43.53 -34.37 -29.29
N ARG A 4 43.80 -33.96 -28.05
CA ARG A 4 42.79 -33.72 -27.02
C ARG A 4 42.26 -32.30 -27.19
N GLU A 5 41.00 -32.16 -27.59
CA GLU A 5 40.28 -30.89 -27.49
C GLU A 5 39.84 -30.66 -26.03
N SER A 6 40.13 -29.47 -25.53
CA SER A 6 39.83 -29.01 -24.18
C SER A 6 38.41 -28.45 -24.13
N VAL A 7 37.56 -29.04 -23.28
CA VAL A 7 36.22 -28.53 -22.99
C VAL A 7 36.37 -27.31 -22.08
N ALA A 8 36.12 -26.13 -22.63
CA ALA A 8 36.08 -24.89 -21.86
C ALA A 8 34.86 -24.89 -20.93
N TRP A 9 35.12 -24.89 -19.62
CA TRP A 9 34.14 -24.66 -18.57
C TRP A 9 33.53 -23.26 -18.75
N ARG A 10 32.22 -23.17 -19.02
CA ARG A 10 31.47 -21.91 -18.91
C ARG A 10 31.20 -21.66 -17.43
N GLY A 11 31.80 -20.61 -16.87
CA GLY A 11 31.50 -20.16 -15.51
C GLY A 11 30.02 -19.84 -15.31
N PRO A 12 29.54 -19.79 -14.06
CA PRO A 12 28.14 -19.50 -13.75
C PRO A 12 27.77 -18.15 -14.37
N GLY A 13 26.77 -18.18 -15.25
CA GLY A 13 26.24 -16.99 -15.91
C GLY A 13 25.81 -15.96 -14.85
N THR A 14 26.18 -14.71 -15.08
CA THR A 14 25.69 -13.55 -14.36
C THR A 14 24.17 -13.68 -14.17
N PRO A 15 23.63 -13.59 -12.95
CA PRO A 15 22.19 -13.58 -12.79
C PRO A 15 21.64 -12.39 -13.57
N LEU A 16 20.76 -12.67 -14.52
CA LEU A 16 19.93 -11.66 -15.16
C LEU A 16 19.10 -11.02 -14.05
N VAL A 17 19.58 -9.89 -13.53
CA VAL A 17 18.76 -8.98 -12.74
C VAL A 17 17.75 -8.41 -13.73
N PHE A 18 16.57 -9.04 -13.80
CA PHE A 18 15.40 -8.39 -14.37
C PHE A 18 15.12 -7.18 -13.48
N ALA A 19 15.70 -6.04 -13.84
CA ALA A 19 15.32 -4.75 -13.31
C ALA A 19 13.90 -4.46 -13.84
N ALA A 20 12.90 -5.13 -13.26
CA ALA A 20 11.55 -4.61 -13.27
C ALA A 20 11.68 -3.19 -12.73
N GLY A 21 11.53 -2.18 -13.61
CA GLY A 21 11.68 -0.79 -13.22
C GLY A 21 10.89 -0.55 -11.95
N VAL A 22 11.53 0.02 -10.93
CA VAL A 22 10.89 0.27 -9.63
C VAL A 22 9.55 0.95 -9.91
N PRO A 23 8.42 0.40 -9.42
CA PRO A 23 7.12 0.99 -9.66
C PRO A 23 7.16 2.46 -9.30
N ARG A 24 6.79 3.34 -10.24
CA ARG A 24 6.85 4.79 -10.03
C ARG A 24 5.84 5.18 -8.95
N MET A 25 6.36 5.38 -7.75
CA MET A 25 5.63 5.81 -6.58
C MET A 25 6.17 7.16 -6.16
N LYS A 26 5.28 8.14 -6.04
CA LYS A 26 5.64 9.46 -5.53
C LYS A 26 5.45 9.44 -4.03
N ARG A 27 6.44 9.96 -3.30
CA ARG A 27 6.27 10.25 -1.88
C ARG A 27 5.05 11.14 -1.72
N LEU A 28 4.14 10.75 -0.84
CA LEU A 28 3.02 11.61 -0.50
C LEU A 28 3.57 12.91 0.10
N SER A 29 3.14 14.03 -0.47
CA SER A 29 3.22 15.33 0.19
C SER A 29 2.39 15.20 1.45
N ILE A 30 3.05 15.16 2.59
CA ILE A 30 2.41 14.93 3.87
C ILE A 30 1.93 16.30 4.32
N GLU A 31 0.91 16.82 3.64
CA GLU A 31 -0.10 17.68 4.24
C GLU A 31 -1.16 16.68 4.74
N GLY A 32 -0.84 15.98 5.85
CA GLY A 32 -1.46 14.71 6.29
C GLY A 32 -0.95 13.48 5.52
N PRO A 33 -0.59 12.35 6.19
CA PRO A 33 -1.52 11.59 7.03
C PRO A 33 -0.85 10.81 8.19
N LEU A 34 -1.22 11.11 9.43
CA LEU A 34 -1.07 10.17 10.55
C LEU A 34 -2.36 9.35 10.78
N VAL A 35 -3.47 9.67 10.10
CA VAL A 35 -4.80 9.07 10.36
C VAL A 35 -4.76 7.57 10.11
N TRP A 36 -4.08 7.16 9.04
CA TRP A 36 -3.97 5.77 8.62
C TRP A 36 -3.10 4.93 9.57
N MET A 37 -2.15 5.57 10.28
CA MET A 37 -1.36 4.89 11.32
C MET A 37 -2.21 4.53 12.55
N TYR A 38 -3.36 5.18 12.69
CA TYR A 38 -4.23 5.06 13.84
C TYR A 38 -5.57 4.36 13.53
N GLU A 39 -5.89 4.14 12.24
CA GLU A 39 -6.95 3.24 11.82
C GLU A 39 -6.50 1.78 12.00
N ARG A 40 -7.32 1.02 12.73
CA ARG A 40 -6.83 0.02 13.69
C ARG A 40 -6.35 -1.33 13.15
N ASN A 41 -6.26 -1.58 11.85
CA ASN A 41 -5.71 -2.85 11.35
C ASN A 41 -4.85 -2.61 10.11
N HIS A 42 -3.63 -3.13 10.13
CA HIS A 42 -2.85 -3.29 8.91
C HIS A 42 -3.49 -4.38 8.07
N ASP A 43 -3.40 -4.27 6.75
CA ASP A 43 -3.92 -5.26 5.82
C ASP A 43 -2.91 -6.38 5.58
N VAL A 44 -1.62 -6.09 5.77
CA VAL A 44 -0.54 -7.07 5.58
C VAL A 44 0.53 -6.91 6.63
N LEU A 45 1.02 -8.04 7.13
CA LEU A 45 2.24 -8.16 7.91
C LEU A 45 3.32 -8.83 7.06
N ALA A 46 4.48 -8.20 6.96
CA ALA A 46 5.62 -8.71 6.20
C ALA A 46 6.93 -8.67 6.98
N ARG A 47 7.89 -9.52 6.58
CA ARG A 47 9.26 -9.58 7.10
C ARG A 47 10.25 -9.56 5.95
N GLU A 48 11.05 -8.51 5.90
CA GLU A 48 12.21 -8.34 5.02
C GLU A 48 13.31 -7.66 5.86
N SER A 49 14.57 -7.69 5.41
CA SER A 49 15.58 -6.84 6.03
C SER A 49 15.31 -5.37 5.70
N ARG A 50 15.53 -4.47 6.67
CA ARG A 50 15.42 -3.02 6.46
C ARG A 50 16.31 -2.56 5.30
N ALA A 51 17.52 -3.08 5.23
CA ALA A 51 18.50 -2.71 4.21
C ALA A 51 18.03 -3.09 2.79
N ASP A 52 17.39 -4.26 2.63
CA ASP A 52 16.85 -4.68 1.33
C ASP A 52 15.64 -3.83 0.92
N PHE A 53 14.76 -3.53 1.88
CA PHE A 53 13.61 -2.67 1.67
C PHE A 53 14.03 -1.25 1.27
N GLU A 54 14.96 -0.64 2.01
CA GLU A 54 15.46 0.71 1.72
C GLU A 54 16.28 0.78 0.43
N ARG A 55 17.05 -0.27 0.10
CA ARG A 55 17.75 -0.35 -1.19
C ARG A 55 16.76 -0.31 -2.36
N ARG A 56 15.57 -0.88 -2.17
CA ARG A 56 14.55 -1.01 -3.21
C ARG A 56 13.60 0.18 -3.31
N LEU A 57 13.21 0.75 -2.17
CA LEU A 57 12.15 1.76 -2.08
C LEU A 57 12.63 3.11 -1.51
N GLY A 58 13.90 3.20 -1.12
CA GLY A 58 14.49 4.38 -0.52
C GLY A 58 14.37 4.43 1.02
N PRO A 59 15.03 5.41 1.65
CA PRO A 59 14.97 5.59 3.11
C PRO A 59 13.55 5.92 3.58
N PRO A 60 13.24 5.74 4.87
CA PRO A 60 11.95 6.13 5.44
C PRO A 60 11.67 7.61 5.18
N HIS A 61 10.40 7.91 4.96
CA HIS A 61 9.93 9.27 4.78
C HIS A 61 9.91 10.04 6.10
N GLY A 62 9.77 9.33 7.22
CA GLY A 62 9.99 9.87 8.56
C GLY A 62 9.95 8.78 9.63
N THR A 63 10.10 9.22 10.87
CA THR A 63 10.16 8.37 12.05
C THR A 63 9.28 8.97 13.14
N ASP A 64 8.53 8.14 13.83
CA ASP A 64 7.78 8.46 15.04
C ASP A 64 8.51 7.82 16.24
N PRO A 65 9.17 8.60 17.12
CA PRO A 65 9.93 8.07 18.24
C PRO A 65 9.05 7.44 19.34
N GLU A 66 7.80 7.90 19.47
CA GLU A 66 6.84 7.32 20.43
C GLU A 66 6.07 6.14 19.81
N GLY A 67 5.83 6.23 18.50
CA GLY A 67 5.04 5.27 17.75
C GLY A 67 3.60 5.18 18.26
N ASP A 68 3.05 3.97 18.24
CA ASP A 68 1.74 3.65 18.82
C ASP A 68 1.83 3.16 20.27
N GLY A 69 2.91 3.52 20.97
CA GLY A 69 3.22 3.02 22.32
C GLY A 69 3.96 1.69 22.33
N LEU A 70 4.28 1.12 21.16
CA LEU A 70 5.09 -0.10 21.01
C LEU A 70 6.56 0.18 20.67
N GLY A 71 6.94 1.46 20.62
CA GLY A 71 8.30 1.95 20.38
C GLY A 71 8.46 2.67 19.04
N PRO A 72 9.71 3.06 18.70
CA PRO A 72 9.99 3.82 17.50
C PRO A 72 9.48 3.12 16.23
N THR A 73 8.87 3.92 15.36
CA THR A 73 8.28 3.45 14.11
C THR A 73 8.80 4.28 12.94
N ASP A 74 9.46 3.62 12.00
CA ASP A 74 9.80 4.21 10.71
C ASP A 74 8.63 4.06 9.75
N TRP A 75 8.39 5.04 8.90
CA TRP A 75 7.28 4.97 7.97
C TRP A 75 7.63 5.45 6.56
N TRP A 76 6.94 4.85 5.61
CA TRP A 76 6.92 5.21 4.21
C TRP A 76 5.47 5.39 3.77
N ALA A 77 5.26 6.34 2.87
CA ALA A 77 3.93 6.71 2.41
C ALA A 77 3.99 7.16 0.95
N TRP A 78 3.25 6.47 0.09
CA TRP A 78 3.32 6.68 -1.34
C TRP A 78 1.95 6.81 -1.99
N ARG A 79 1.92 7.54 -3.10
CA ARG A 79 0.89 7.45 -4.12
C ARG A 79 1.52 7.01 -5.43
N ALA A 80 1.06 5.88 -5.95
CA ALA A 80 1.45 5.40 -7.26
C ALA A 80 0.75 6.20 -8.36
N ASP A 81 1.33 6.22 -9.56
CA ASP A 81 0.74 6.88 -10.73
C ASP A 81 -0.64 6.27 -11.11
N CYS A 82 -0.93 5.03 -10.71
CA CYS A 82 -2.23 4.39 -10.90
C CYS A 82 -3.31 4.87 -9.93
N GLY A 83 -2.97 5.71 -8.94
CA GLY A 83 -3.89 6.22 -7.91
C GLY A 83 -3.83 5.47 -6.58
N LEU A 84 -3.21 4.27 -6.54
CA LEU A 84 -3.01 3.52 -5.31
C LEU A 84 -2.28 4.35 -4.27
N THR A 85 -2.84 4.41 -3.07
CA THR A 85 -2.21 5.00 -1.89
C THR A 85 -1.92 3.89 -0.90
N LEU A 86 -0.68 3.82 -0.40
CA LEU A 86 -0.27 2.84 0.59
C LEU A 86 0.70 3.44 1.59
N VAL A 87 0.61 2.98 2.83
CA VAL A 87 1.52 3.33 3.93
C VAL A 87 2.16 2.06 4.45
N VAL A 88 3.45 2.12 4.72
CA VAL A 88 4.19 1.04 5.33
C VAL A 88 4.83 1.55 6.61
N LEU A 89 4.57 0.86 7.72
CA LEU A 89 5.20 1.11 9.00
C LEU A 89 6.16 -0.02 9.33
N ARG A 90 7.34 0.30 9.84
CA ARG A 90 8.26 -0.69 10.40
C ARG A 90 8.44 -0.40 11.88
N ARG A 91 8.05 -1.35 12.72
CA ARG A 91 8.29 -1.25 14.17
C ARG A 91 9.68 -1.76 14.48
N GLU A 92 10.50 -0.95 15.14
CA GLU A 92 11.92 -1.30 15.33
C GLU A 92 12.09 -2.58 16.17
N ARG A 93 11.28 -2.73 17.22
CA ARG A 93 11.37 -3.84 18.18
C ARG A 93 11.00 -5.20 17.59
N ALA A 94 9.97 -5.24 16.74
CA ALA A 94 9.48 -6.48 16.13
C ALA A 94 10.15 -6.74 14.77
N GLY A 95 10.68 -5.70 14.12
CA GLY A 95 11.39 -5.78 12.84
C GLY A 95 10.48 -6.12 11.66
N ASP A 96 9.16 -6.13 11.87
CA ASP A 96 8.13 -6.39 10.90
C ASP A 96 7.65 -5.11 10.22
N PHE A 97 7.10 -5.30 9.02
CA PHE A 97 6.49 -4.27 8.21
C PHE A 97 4.98 -4.46 8.22
N HIS A 98 4.26 -3.39 8.55
CA HIS A 98 2.81 -3.31 8.53
C HIS A 98 2.39 -2.46 7.33
N VAL A 99 1.60 -3.03 6.43
CA VAL A 99 1.08 -2.32 5.24
C VAL A 99 -0.36 -1.92 5.48
N PHE A 100 -0.67 -0.68 5.15
CA PHE A 100 -2.00 -0.09 5.20
C PHE A 100 -2.39 0.34 3.79
N THR A 101 -3.50 -0.18 3.31
CA THR A 101 -4.05 0.02 1.97
C THR A 101 -5.58 -0.18 2.02
N GLY A 102 -6.26 -0.21 0.87
CA GLY A 102 -7.65 -0.66 0.84
C GLY A 102 -7.75 -2.18 0.92
N GLU A 103 -8.81 -2.72 1.53
CA GLU A 103 -9.02 -4.17 1.64
C GLU A 103 -8.94 -4.91 0.30
N HIS A 104 -9.38 -4.28 -0.80
CA HIS A 104 -9.34 -4.84 -2.16
C HIS A 104 -8.06 -4.54 -2.93
N GLU A 105 -7.09 -3.89 -2.28
CA GLU A 105 -5.85 -3.42 -2.87
C GLU A 105 -4.63 -4.20 -2.35
N VAL A 106 -4.83 -5.28 -1.60
CA VAL A 106 -3.73 -6.06 -0.98
C VAL A 106 -2.75 -6.57 -2.04
N ASP A 107 -3.21 -7.34 -3.04
CA ASP A 107 -2.32 -7.86 -4.10
C ASP A 107 -1.67 -6.75 -4.91
N HIS A 108 -2.37 -5.63 -5.10
CA HIS A 108 -1.88 -4.48 -5.83
C HIS A 108 -0.77 -3.74 -5.05
N ALA A 109 -0.97 -3.51 -3.75
CA ALA A 109 0.03 -2.94 -2.86
C ALA A 109 1.26 -3.84 -2.77
N LEU A 110 1.08 -5.15 -2.62
CA LEU A 110 2.18 -6.12 -2.60
C LEU A 110 2.97 -6.12 -3.91
N ALA A 111 2.30 -6.05 -5.06
CA ALA A 111 2.96 -5.93 -6.36
C ALA A 111 3.85 -4.68 -6.44
N HIS A 112 3.34 -3.53 -5.99
CA HIS A 112 4.10 -2.28 -5.89
C HIS A 112 5.27 -2.37 -4.92
N LEU A 113 5.05 -3.04 -3.78
CA LEU A 113 6.05 -3.34 -2.76
C LEU A 113 6.94 -4.52 -3.12
N GLY A 114 6.87 -5.09 -4.33
CA GLY A 114 7.74 -6.19 -4.76
C GLY A 114 7.62 -7.47 -3.89
N TRP A 115 6.58 -7.57 -3.07
CA TRP A 115 6.33 -8.69 -2.17
C TRP A 115 5.27 -9.61 -2.77
N TRP A 116 5.41 -10.91 -2.54
CA TRP A 116 4.52 -11.88 -3.18
C TRP A 116 4.19 -13.10 -2.33
N SER A 117 5.13 -13.61 -1.54
CA SER A 117 4.84 -14.75 -0.66
C SER A 117 5.84 -14.90 0.47
N ARG A 118 7.14 -14.92 0.15
CA ARG A 118 8.19 -15.22 1.15
C ARG A 118 8.26 -14.20 2.26
N GLU A 119 8.02 -12.94 1.93
CA GLU A 119 8.08 -11.82 2.86
C GLU A 119 6.75 -11.68 3.62
N VAL A 120 5.63 -12.14 3.05
CA VAL A 120 4.29 -11.95 3.62
C VAL A 120 4.03 -13.01 4.69
N VAL A 121 3.86 -12.57 5.93
CA VAL A 121 3.60 -13.44 7.09
C VAL A 121 2.10 -13.62 7.31
N TRP A 122 1.31 -12.57 7.05
CA TRP A 122 -0.13 -12.58 7.22
C TRP A 122 -0.79 -11.51 6.35
N ARG A 123 -2.00 -11.76 5.86
CA ARG A 123 -2.83 -10.79 5.11
C ARG A 123 -4.30 -10.88 5.52
N VAL A 124 -5.00 -9.74 5.50
CA VAL A 124 -6.38 -9.60 5.98
C VAL A 124 -7.40 -10.40 5.18
N ASP A 125 -7.10 -10.62 3.91
CA ASP A 125 -7.95 -11.30 2.92
C ASP A 125 -7.55 -12.76 2.66
N GLU A 126 -6.62 -13.31 3.45
CA GLU A 126 -6.26 -14.73 3.35
C GLU A 126 -7.47 -15.63 3.62
N GLY A 127 -7.76 -16.54 2.67
CA GLY A 127 -8.90 -17.44 2.75
C GLY A 127 -10.27 -16.78 2.50
N ARG A 128 -10.32 -15.47 2.21
CA ARG A 128 -11.56 -14.81 1.80
C ARG A 128 -11.87 -15.15 0.33
N PRO A 129 -13.14 -15.37 -0.02
CA PRO A 129 -13.52 -15.53 -1.41
C PRO A 129 -13.28 -14.23 -2.19
N LEU A 130 -12.86 -14.36 -3.45
CA LEU A 130 -12.74 -13.21 -4.34
C LEU A 130 -14.08 -12.50 -4.49
N MET A 131 -14.03 -11.18 -4.69
CA MET A 131 -15.20 -10.41 -5.05
C MET A 131 -15.80 -10.95 -6.35
N LYS A 132 -17.13 -10.91 -6.46
CA LYS A 132 -17.85 -11.38 -7.67
C LYS A 132 -18.04 -10.28 -8.72
N ASN A 133 -17.84 -9.03 -8.32
CA ASN A 133 -18.23 -7.83 -9.06
C ASN A 133 -17.04 -6.89 -9.16
N GLY A 134 -16.71 -6.43 -10.37
CA GLY A 134 -15.61 -5.49 -10.61
C GLY A 134 -14.76 -5.89 -11.81
N TRP A 135 -13.46 -5.64 -11.72
CA TRP A 135 -12.46 -5.95 -12.73
C TRP A 135 -11.58 -7.10 -12.24
N ALA A 136 -11.79 -8.29 -12.80
CA ALA A 136 -10.92 -9.42 -12.54
C ALA A 136 -9.57 -9.19 -13.20
N VAL A 137 -8.50 -9.36 -12.44
CA VAL A 137 -7.18 -9.68 -12.98
C VAL A 137 -7.12 -11.19 -13.08
N TYR A 138 -6.94 -11.74 -14.26
CA TYR A 138 -6.80 -13.18 -14.46
C TYR A 138 -5.44 -13.51 -15.07
N ARG A 139 -4.93 -14.70 -14.73
CA ARG A 139 -3.81 -15.32 -15.41
C ARG A 139 -4.32 -16.38 -16.36
N GLN A 140 -3.61 -16.58 -17.46
CA GLN A 140 -3.84 -17.73 -18.33
C GLN A 140 -2.53 -18.48 -18.57
N ASP A 141 -2.61 -19.80 -18.41
CA ASP A 141 -1.48 -20.70 -18.64
C ASP A 141 -1.29 -21.02 -20.13
N ASP A 142 -0.24 -21.80 -20.44
CA ASP A 142 0.12 -22.23 -21.79
C ASP A 142 -0.89 -23.19 -22.42
N THR A 143 -1.72 -23.84 -21.60
CA THR A 143 -2.82 -24.71 -22.05
C THR A 143 -4.14 -23.96 -22.26
N GLY A 144 -4.18 -22.67 -21.95
CA GLY A 144 -5.33 -21.81 -22.12
C GLY A 144 -6.29 -21.76 -20.92
N ASN A 145 -5.95 -22.39 -19.79
CA ASN A 145 -6.79 -22.31 -18.59
C ASN A 145 -6.67 -20.92 -17.98
N ARG A 146 -7.82 -20.36 -17.59
CA ARG A 146 -7.93 -19.05 -16.95
C ARG A 146 -8.20 -19.19 -15.47
N HIS A 147 -7.49 -18.40 -14.68
CA HIS A 147 -7.68 -18.32 -13.24
C HIS A 147 -7.71 -16.86 -12.81
N ASP A 148 -8.80 -16.44 -12.16
CA ASP A 148 -8.89 -15.13 -11.53
C ASP A 148 -7.87 -15.08 -10.37
N VAL A 149 -7.01 -14.06 -10.40
CA VAL A 149 -6.03 -13.77 -9.35
C VAL A 149 -6.69 -12.95 -8.26
N THR A 150 -7.36 -11.87 -8.65
CA THR A 150 -8.14 -11.01 -7.77
C THR A 150 -9.21 -10.27 -8.56
N VAL A 151 -10.18 -9.67 -7.88
CA VAL A 151 -11.22 -8.83 -8.48
C VAL A 151 -11.25 -7.49 -7.76
N MET A 152 -11.04 -6.41 -8.51
CA MET A 152 -10.88 -5.06 -7.96
C MET A 152 -12.03 -4.14 -8.38
N PRO A 153 -12.42 -3.16 -7.55
CA PRO A 153 -13.48 -2.22 -7.93
C PRO A 153 -13.05 -1.26 -9.03
N ALA A 154 -11.77 -0.86 -9.05
CA ALA A 154 -11.24 0.14 -9.98
C ALA A 154 -10.49 -0.50 -11.15
N ARG A 155 -10.92 -0.19 -12.39
CA ARG A 155 -10.29 -0.68 -13.62
C ARG A 155 -8.80 -0.35 -13.70
N GLY A 156 -8.44 0.91 -13.44
CA GLY A 156 -7.04 1.37 -13.57
C GLY A 156 -6.09 0.66 -12.61
N HIS A 157 -6.58 0.24 -11.45
CA HIS A 157 -5.80 -0.55 -10.49
C HIS A 157 -5.62 -1.99 -10.99
N ALA A 158 -6.67 -2.62 -11.53
CA ALA A 158 -6.57 -3.94 -12.14
C ALA A 158 -5.60 -3.94 -13.34
N GLU A 159 -5.65 -2.92 -14.21
CA GLU A 159 -4.72 -2.75 -15.34
C GLU A 159 -3.27 -2.53 -14.87
N CYS A 160 -3.07 -1.82 -13.76
CA CYS A 160 -1.76 -1.64 -13.15
C CYS A 160 -1.22 -2.97 -12.62
N LEU A 161 -2.02 -3.69 -11.84
CA LEU A 161 -1.64 -5.00 -11.29
C LEU A 161 -1.32 -6.01 -12.39
N ALA A 162 -2.16 -6.11 -13.43
CA ALA A 162 -1.90 -6.99 -14.57
C ALA A 162 -0.54 -6.69 -15.23
N ARG A 163 -0.22 -5.41 -15.47
CA ARG A 163 1.09 -5.01 -16.02
C ARG A 163 2.25 -5.35 -15.08
N LEU A 164 2.10 -5.18 -13.77
CA LEU A 164 3.13 -5.50 -12.79
C LEU A 164 3.40 -7.02 -12.72
N LEU A 165 2.34 -7.83 -12.86
CA LEU A 165 2.43 -9.29 -12.93
C LEU A 165 3.08 -9.74 -14.25
N GLU A 166 2.65 -9.18 -15.38
CA GLU A 166 3.20 -9.46 -16.72
C GLU A 166 4.69 -9.16 -16.80
N ALA A 167 5.14 -8.03 -16.25
CA ALA A 167 6.55 -7.64 -16.26
C ALA A 167 7.47 -8.62 -15.50
N ARG A 168 6.91 -9.52 -14.69
CA ARG A 168 7.66 -10.46 -13.84
C ARG A 168 7.53 -11.91 -14.30
N ALA A 169 6.42 -12.26 -14.94
CA ALA A 169 6.11 -13.64 -15.27
C ALA A 169 6.80 -14.10 -16.56
N HIS A 170 7.58 -15.16 -16.44
CA HIS A 170 8.05 -15.91 -17.61
C HIS A 170 7.08 -17.07 -17.84
N LYS A 171 6.36 -17.06 -18.97
CA LYS A 171 5.42 -18.10 -19.44
C LYS A 171 3.98 -18.06 -18.90
N GLN A 172 3.53 -16.94 -18.36
CA GLN A 172 2.13 -16.70 -18.05
C GLN A 172 1.76 -15.34 -18.58
N TRP A 173 0.53 -15.18 -19.07
CA TRP A 173 0.02 -13.86 -19.43
C TRP A 173 -1.10 -13.44 -18.50
N TYR A 174 -1.12 -12.14 -18.19
CA TYR A 174 -2.07 -11.50 -17.29
C TYR A 174 -2.89 -10.48 -18.05
N ALA A 175 -4.18 -10.46 -17.78
CA ALA A 175 -5.09 -9.47 -18.35
C ALA A 175 -6.26 -9.19 -17.42
N ILE A 176 -7.10 -8.25 -17.85
CA ILE A 176 -8.29 -7.86 -17.10
C ILE A 176 -9.56 -8.09 -17.88
N GLU A 177 -10.63 -8.36 -17.16
CA GLU A 177 -11.98 -8.38 -17.71
C GLU A 177 -13.01 -8.00 -16.64
N ALA A 178 -14.13 -7.45 -17.08
CA ALA A 178 -15.23 -7.14 -16.16
C ALA A 178 -15.88 -8.43 -15.66
N ARG A 179 -16.16 -8.51 -14.36
CA ARG A 179 -16.93 -9.57 -13.70
C ARG A 179 -18.20 -8.97 -13.10
N GLY A 180 -19.30 -9.68 -13.31
CA GLY A 180 -20.59 -9.33 -12.73
C GLY A 180 -21.05 -7.92 -13.11
N THR A 181 -21.63 -7.22 -12.15
CA THR A 181 -22.07 -5.83 -12.31
C THR A 181 -21.06 -4.93 -11.60
N PRO A 182 -20.65 -3.76 -12.15
CA PRO A 182 -19.74 -2.87 -11.43
C PRO A 182 -20.28 -2.59 -10.02
N PRO A 183 -19.46 -2.69 -8.96
CA PRO A 183 -19.94 -2.40 -7.62
C PRO A 183 -20.47 -0.96 -7.60
N PRO A 184 -21.62 -0.69 -6.94
CA PRO A 184 -22.06 0.67 -6.73
C PRO A 184 -20.93 1.44 -6.04
N PRO A 185 -20.80 2.76 -6.27
CA PRO A 185 -19.83 3.56 -5.55
C PRO A 185 -20.03 3.32 -4.04
N PRO A 186 -18.93 3.21 -3.26
CA PRO A 186 -19.04 2.97 -1.84
C PRO A 186 -19.97 4.03 -1.22
N MET A 187 -21.01 3.57 -0.52
CA MET A 187 -21.87 4.49 0.22
C MET A 187 -21.00 5.24 1.23
N PRO A 188 -21.18 6.57 1.39
CA PRO A 188 -20.49 7.28 2.44
C PRO A 188 -20.85 6.61 3.78
N LYS A 189 -19.84 6.14 4.53
CA LYS A 189 -20.05 5.61 5.87
C LYS A 189 -20.77 6.69 6.72
N PRO A 190 -21.75 6.32 7.57
CA PRO A 190 -22.34 7.26 8.51
C PRO A 190 -21.23 7.99 9.28
N ARG A 191 -21.32 9.33 9.28
CA ARG A 191 -20.29 10.19 9.85
C ARG A 191 -20.49 10.27 11.36
N GLU A 192 -19.87 9.35 12.10
CA GLU A 192 -19.83 9.40 13.56
C GLU A 192 -18.39 9.43 14.08
N GLY A 193 -18.14 10.17 15.17
CA GLY A 193 -16.84 10.22 15.81
C GLY A 193 -16.36 11.64 16.10
N TRP A 194 -15.12 11.93 15.74
CA TRP A 194 -14.41 13.17 16.06
C TRP A 194 -13.74 13.74 14.82
N ALA A 195 -14.15 14.94 14.40
CA ALA A 195 -13.59 15.66 13.27
C ALA A 195 -12.37 16.48 13.69
N VAL A 196 -11.31 16.42 12.88
CA VAL A 196 -10.22 17.39 12.89
C VAL A 196 -10.62 18.53 11.97
N ILE A 197 -10.75 19.72 12.53
CA ILE A 197 -11.09 20.94 11.82
C ILE A 197 -9.84 21.78 11.66
N ARG A 198 -9.55 22.17 10.43
CA ARG A 198 -8.57 23.19 10.08
C ARG A 198 -9.24 24.54 10.08
N GLN A 199 -8.64 25.51 10.74
CA GLN A 199 -9.02 26.92 10.66
C GLN A 199 -7.87 27.73 10.07
N ASP A 200 -8.15 28.51 9.03
CA ASP A 200 -7.17 29.42 8.42
C ASP A 200 -7.09 30.78 9.14
N GLU A 201 -6.17 31.65 8.69
CA GLU A 201 -5.97 32.99 9.26
C GLU A 201 -7.19 33.92 9.12
N HIS A 202 -8.14 33.58 8.26
CA HIS A 202 -9.40 34.31 8.07
C HIS A 202 -10.55 33.74 8.89
N GLY A 203 -10.31 32.67 9.67
CA GLY A 203 -11.32 32.00 10.47
C GLY A 203 -12.18 31.00 9.71
N ASN A 204 -11.87 30.72 8.43
CA ASN A 204 -12.61 29.71 7.67
C ASN A 204 -12.28 28.32 8.20
N ARG A 205 -13.32 27.53 8.43
CA ARG A 205 -13.22 26.18 8.98
C ARG A 205 -13.49 25.14 7.91
N ALA A 206 -12.61 24.16 7.81
CA ALA A 206 -12.78 23.01 6.94
C ALA A 206 -12.53 21.73 7.74
N GLU A 207 -13.42 20.75 7.58
CA GLU A 207 -13.16 19.40 8.07
C GLU A 207 -12.05 18.78 7.25
N VAL A 208 -11.03 18.30 7.93
CA VAL A 208 -9.87 17.61 7.33
C VAL A 208 -10.12 16.11 7.30
N VAL A 209 -10.58 15.56 8.43
CA VAL A 209 -10.83 14.14 8.61
C VAL A 209 -11.78 13.90 9.79
N VAL A 210 -12.54 12.81 9.76
CA VAL A 210 -13.33 12.30 10.89
C VAL A 210 -12.76 10.96 11.33
N HIS A 211 -12.56 10.78 12.63
CA HIS A 211 -12.05 9.54 13.20
C HIS A 211 -12.92 9.07 14.39
N PRO A 212 -13.22 7.77 14.57
CA PRO A 212 -14.07 7.29 15.66
C PRO A 212 -13.53 7.59 17.07
N SER A 213 -12.20 7.67 17.23
CA SER A 213 -11.51 7.94 18.49
C SER A 213 -11.05 9.40 18.62
N GLU A 214 -11.43 10.06 19.72
CA GLU A 214 -11.01 11.42 20.07
C GLU A 214 -9.49 11.52 20.24
N GLU A 215 -8.88 10.55 20.92
CA GLU A 215 -7.45 10.54 21.20
C GLU A 215 -6.65 10.61 19.89
N ILE A 216 -7.08 9.82 18.90
CA ILE A 216 -6.47 9.77 17.58
C ILE A 216 -6.72 11.09 16.85
N ALA A 217 -7.95 11.62 16.84
CA ALA A 217 -8.24 12.94 16.27
C ALA A 217 -7.35 14.05 16.87
N ARG A 218 -7.05 13.98 18.18
CA ARG A 218 -6.15 14.94 18.85
C ARG A 218 -4.69 14.76 18.46
N LYS A 219 -4.22 13.52 18.31
CA LYS A 219 -2.87 13.25 17.77
C LYS A 219 -2.73 13.81 16.35
N LEU A 220 -3.78 13.66 15.54
CA LEU A 220 -3.84 14.22 14.19
C LEU A 220 -3.79 15.73 14.16
N ALA A 221 -4.62 16.41 14.96
CA ALA A 221 -4.59 17.87 15.06
C ALA A 221 -3.18 18.38 15.43
N ARG A 222 -2.53 17.77 16.42
CA ARG A 222 -1.15 18.14 16.82
C ARG A 222 -0.12 17.91 15.70
N ALA A 223 -0.26 16.81 14.97
CA ALA A 223 0.63 16.53 13.85
C ALA A 223 0.50 17.58 12.74
N TYR A 224 -0.73 17.96 12.41
CA TYR A 224 -1.01 19.02 11.44
C TYR A 224 -0.50 20.40 11.91
N ASP A 225 -0.65 20.72 13.20
CA ASP A 225 -0.11 21.97 13.79
C ASP A 225 1.43 22.02 13.75
N ALA A 226 2.11 20.88 13.79
CA ALA A 226 3.58 20.80 13.79
C ALA A 226 4.21 20.98 12.40
N GLU A 227 3.42 21.02 11.33
CA GLU A 227 3.92 21.20 9.97
C GLU A 227 4.37 22.68 9.74
N PRO A 228 5.66 22.93 9.46
CA PRO A 228 6.25 24.29 9.49
C PRO A 228 5.81 25.24 8.36
N ARG A 229 4.82 24.84 7.55
CA ARG A 229 4.39 25.57 6.34
C ARG A 229 3.00 26.19 6.43
N HIS A 230 2.30 26.11 7.55
CA HIS A 230 0.89 26.49 7.60
C HIS A 230 0.58 27.58 8.64
N LYS A 231 -0.01 28.69 8.19
CA LYS A 231 -0.71 29.68 9.03
C LYS A 231 -2.12 29.16 9.38
N GLN A 232 -2.18 27.96 9.93
CA GLN A 232 -3.43 27.26 10.19
C GLN A 232 -3.40 26.72 11.61
N THR A 233 -4.56 26.58 12.21
CA THR A 233 -4.73 25.96 13.52
C THR A 233 -5.67 24.78 13.39
N TYR A 234 -5.33 23.67 14.02
CA TYR A 234 -6.11 22.45 13.98
C TYR A 234 -6.74 22.17 15.34
N PHE A 235 -8.02 21.79 15.37
CA PHE A 235 -8.70 21.41 16.60
C PHE A 235 -9.71 20.31 16.34
N VAL A 236 -10.16 19.66 17.42
CA VAL A 236 -11.02 18.47 17.36
C VAL A 236 -12.43 18.81 17.82
N VAL A 237 -13.44 18.40 17.06
CA VAL A 237 -14.87 18.57 17.39
C VAL A 237 -15.62 17.24 17.28
N PRO A 238 -16.60 16.95 18.15
CA PRO A 238 -17.42 15.74 18.01
C PRO A 238 -18.33 15.86 16.78
N VAL A 239 -18.50 14.74 16.06
CA VAL A 239 -19.45 14.59 14.96
C VAL A 239 -20.54 13.62 15.42
N PRO A 240 -21.78 14.10 15.61
CA PRO A 240 -22.87 13.24 16.02
C PRO A 240 -23.18 12.22 14.92
N PRO A 241 -23.64 11.00 15.27
CA PRO A 241 -24.12 10.05 14.28
C PRO A 241 -25.21 10.68 13.43
N GLY A 242 -25.01 10.66 12.11
CA GLY A 242 -25.96 11.21 11.15
C GLY A 242 -27.31 10.49 11.26
N ALA A 243 -28.39 11.27 11.32
CA ALA A 243 -29.78 10.80 11.21
C ALA A 243 -30.09 10.28 9.80
#